data_AF-E0UI46-F1
#
_entry.id   AF-E0UI46-F1
#
_cell.length_a   1.000
_cell.length_b   1.000
_cell.length_c   1.000
_cell.angle_alpha   90.00
_cell.angle_beta   90.00
_cell.angle_gamma   90.00
#
_symmetry.space_group_name_H-M   'P 1'
#
loop_
_entity.id
_entity.type
_entity.pdbx_description
1 polymer ?
#
loop_
_entity_poly.entity_id
_entity_poly.type
_entity_poly.pdbx_seq_one_letter_code
_entity_poly.pdbx_strand_id
1 'polypeptide(L)'
;MSTQKLKSEQLPTDGSFQLKERLATINQFLKDNGKHGKTATIKVSGQALAVQFSFNGQQQKGVNERFSFEGLEKAKRIALLVSAQLEAGTYTHEWLNELLGKKPKQSIETSQEPEKKKTCKELLAEYKTWWFKEKTSLKTGTNKSWFHRQRWLDALESIDKPLTDKIIQDVILSTTPNSADRGIAIRGVKNFLDFHCIDYPKFLDKLQKENKPKPSKKYIPTDSEIEQYLQAMIKREIEGQHKSGGRKTNMKARQKITFIYKLLAIYGLRIHEVFQIANWDKPVTLKNGDWVTVDVSDDDESSDSDTMEQYQGEDFVIPAINSINNSLKILAIKNDTKTGYRMAMPLSPTDKDWLKEWDLIRNCPIEELLPNWKFPKEGKTSAICGYFRLGTMGGGETQYSRNNRFIPFTPHALRHAYNHRGHNQGINQAQLAQSLGHSIEMNGTTYFDTMREETKLQGLKNAFKQELNKVDRVTELEAEVKALKLENERLKQELLELKVKQQLEHHWTETEGYGCRLEKIL
;
A
#
# COMPACT_ATOMS: atom_id res chain seq x y z
N MET A 1 -22.80 18.46 44.97
CA MET A 1 -21.37 18.70 44.72
C MET A 1 -21.06 18.27 43.30
N SER A 2 -20.66 19.24 42.46
CA SER A 2 -20.51 19.08 41.01
C SER A 2 -19.11 18.51 40.70
N THR A 3 -19.05 17.31 40.12
CA THR A 3 -17.81 16.70 39.63
C THR A 3 -17.42 17.30 38.28
N GLN A 4 -16.51 18.27 38.30
CA GLN A 4 -15.81 18.74 37.12
C GLN A 4 -14.95 17.60 36.54
N LYS A 5 -15.29 17.13 35.34
CA LYS A 5 -14.39 16.32 34.52
C LYS A 5 -13.22 17.20 34.08
N LEU A 6 -12.02 16.89 34.56
CA LEU A 6 -10.77 17.41 34.04
C LEU A 6 -10.62 16.95 32.58
N LYS A 7 -10.69 17.90 31.64
CA LYS A 7 -10.20 17.72 30.27
C LYS A 7 -8.67 17.83 30.34
N SER A 8 -7.97 16.73 30.09
CA SER A 8 -6.51 16.75 29.94
C SER A 8 -6.13 17.49 28.67
N GLU A 9 -5.27 18.50 28.81
CA GLU A 9 -4.66 19.25 27.70
C GLU A 9 -3.80 18.31 26.84
N GLN A 10 -4.20 18.12 25.59
CA GLN A 10 -3.37 17.50 24.56
C GLN A 10 -2.37 18.54 24.04
N LEU A 11 -1.10 18.15 23.90
CA LEU A 11 -0.17 18.87 23.04
C LEU A 11 -0.52 18.56 21.57
N PRO A 12 -0.91 19.54 20.75
CA PRO A 12 -1.41 19.30 19.40
C PRO A 12 -0.24 19.29 18.41
N THR A 13 0.25 18.11 18.04
CA THR A 13 1.37 17.98 17.09
C THR A 13 0.99 17.44 15.71
N ASP A 14 -0.30 17.25 15.41
CA ASP A 14 -0.75 17.05 14.04
C ASP A 14 -1.86 18.04 13.65
N GLY A 15 -1.71 18.71 12.51
CA GLY A 15 -2.74 19.62 12.01
C GLY A 15 -4.03 18.89 11.63
N SER A 16 -4.03 17.56 11.55
CA SER A 16 -5.16 16.75 11.10
C SER A 16 -6.21 16.56 12.20
N PHE A 17 -5.80 16.37 13.46
CA PHE A 17 -6.72 16.26 14.60
C PHE A 17 -7.49 17.55 14.82
N GLN A 18 -6.78 18.68 14.87
CA GLN A 18 -7.40 20.01 15.00
C GLN A 18 -8.42 20.28 13.89
N LEU A 19 -8.15 19.85 12.64
CA LEU A 19 -9.08 20.01 11.53
C LEU A 19 -10.34 19.15 11.69
N LYS A 20 -10.23 17.92 12.21
CA LYS A 20 -11.39 17.05 12.47
C LYS A 20 -12.26 17.58 13.61
N GLU A 21 -11.64 18.01 14.71
CA GLU A 21 -12.37 18.61 15.84
C GLU A 21 -13.07 19.91 15.42
N ARG A 22 -12.36 20.74 14.63
CA ARG A 22 -12.94 21.96 14.05
C ARG A 22 -14.11 21.65 13.10
N LEU A 23 -13.98 20.64 12.24
CA LEU A 23 -15.08 20.19 11.38
C LEU A 23 -16.29 19.73 12.19
N ALA A 24 -16.08 18.94 13.25
CA ALA A 24 -17.15 18.49 14.14
C ALA A 24 -17.87 19.68 14.80
N THR A 25 -17.09 20.65 15.29
CA THR A 25 -17.59 21.90 15.89
C THR A 25 -18.41 22.72 14.89
N ILE A 26 -17.91 22.87 13.66
CA ILE A 26 -18.61 23.59 12.59
C ILE A 26 -19.91 22.88 12.22
N ASN A 27 -19.91 21.55 12.10
CA ASN A 27 -21.11 20.80 11.77
C ASN A 27 -22.16 20.85 12.88
N GLN A 28 -21.74 20.86 14.15
CA GLN A 28 -22.66 21.07 15.27
C GLN A 28 -23.28 22.47 15.20
N PHE A 29 -22.44 23.50 15.02
CA PHE A 29 -22.90 24.86 14.83
C PHE A 29 -23.90 25.01 13.66
N LEU A 30 -23.63 24.38 12.51
CA LEU A 30 -24.52 24.42 11.35
C LEU A 30 -25.88 23.74 11.63
N LYS A 31 -25.88 22.63 12.38
CA LYS A 31 -27.11 21.96 12.82
C LYS A 31 -27.91 22.80 13.80
N ASP A 32 -27.25 23.44 14.75
CA ASP A 32 -27.89 24.27 15.77
C ASP A 32 -28.51 25.54 15.17
N ASN A 33 -27.94 26.06 14.07
CA ASN A 33 -28.41 27.27 13.42
C ASN A 33 -29.51 27.05 12.37
N GLY A 34 -29.63 25.86 11.78
CA GLY A 34 -30.66 25.65 10.75
C GLY A 34 -31.98 25.16 11.32
N LYS A 35 -33.07 25.66 10.73
CA LYS A 35 -34.43 25.38 11.20
C LYS A 35 -35.12 24.33 10.32
N HIS A 36 -35.96 23.51 10.94
CA HIS A 36 -36.91 22.59 10.26
C HIS A 36 -36.28 21.64 9.22
N GLY A 37 -35.10 21.09 9.48
CA GLY A 37 -34.46 20.09 8.62
C GLY A 37 -33.85 20.62 7.32
N LYS A 38 -33.83 21.94 7.12
CA LYS A 38 -33.26 22.62 5.94
C LYS A 38 -31.81 23.07 6.17
N THR A 39 -31.01 22.19 6.74
CA THR A 39 -29.59 22.44 7.10
C THR A 39 -28.64 21.87 6.05
N ALA A 40 -27.64 22.67 5.68
CA ALA A 40 -26.46 22.17 4.99
C ALA A 40 -25.32 21.86 5.98
N THR A 41 -24.66 20.73 5.80
CA THR A 41 -23.54 20.26 6.63
C THR A 41 -22.30 20.05 5.78
N ILE A 42 -21.12 19.92 6.39
CA ILE A 42 -19.86 19.71 5.67
C ILE A 42 -19.42 18.26 5.84
N LYS A 43 -19.03 17.62 4.75
CA LYS A 43 -18.50 16.26 4.70
C LYS A 43 -17.13 16.24 4.03
N VAL A 44 -16.21 15.45 4.58
CA VAL A 44 -14.91 15.17 3.97
C VAL A 44 -15.06 14.01 2.98
N SER A 45 -14.55 14.19 1.77
CA SER A 45 -14.47 13.17 0.72
C SER A 45 -13.03 13.10 0.22
N GLY A 46 -12.20 12.27 0.86
CA GLY A 46 -10.76 12.23 0.60
C GLY A 46 -10.07 13.51 1.10
N GLN A 47 -9.43 14.26 0.19
CA GLN A 47 -8.80 15.55 0.50
C GLN A 47 -9.71 16.76 0.24
N ALA A 48 -10.95 16.52 -0.17
CA ALA A 48 -11.92 17.56 -0.50
C ALA A 48 -13.02 17.69 0.56
N LEU A 49 -13.56 18.90 0.69
CA LEU A 49 -14.72 19.26 1.48
C LEU A 49 -15.92 19.44 0.55
N ALA A 50 -17.03 18.81 0.91
CA ALA A 50 -18.31 18.95 0.23
C ALA A 50 -19.38 19.43 1.23
N VAL A 51 -20.18 20.40 0.83
CA VAL A 51 -21.39 20.84 1.52
C VAL A 51 -22.54 19.93 1.10
N GLN A 52 -23.09 19.19 2.05
CA GLN A 52 -24.15 18.21 1.88
C GLN A 52 -25.47 18.74 2.46
N PHE A 53 -26.54 18.69 1.67
CA PHE A 53 -27.89 19.13 2.05
C PHE A 53 -28.96 18.35 1.28
N SER A 54 -30.21 18.44 1.73
CA SER A 54 -31.36 17.84 1.04
C SER A 54 -32.18 18.90 0.31
N PHE A 55 -32.48 18.65 -0.95
CA PHE A 55 -33.37 19.48 -1.77
C PHE A 55 -34.21 18.57 -2.68
N ASN A 56 -35.53 18.78 -2.70
CA ASN A 56 -36.50 17.95 -3.44
C ASN A 56 -36.37 16.44 -3.18
N GLY A 57 -36.11 16.04 -1.92
CA GLY A 57 -35.97 14.64 -1.53
C GLY A 57 -34.65 13.98 -1.95
N GLN A 58 -33.74 14.70 -2.62
CA GLN A 58 -32.43 14.20 -3.02
C GLN A 58 -31.30 14.82 -2.20
N GLN A 59 -30.30 14.01 -1.89
CA GLN A 59 -29.05 14.45 -1.27
C GLN A 59 -28.18 15.14 -2.31
N GLN A 60 -27.94 16.44 -2.12
CA GLN A 60 -27.09 17.26 -2.96
C GLN A 60 -25.72 17.44 -2.31
N LYS A 61 -24.68 17.57 -3.15
CA LYS A 61 -23.32 17.88 -2.70
C LYS A 61 -22.77 19.02 -3.55
N GLY A 62 -22.51 20.16 -2.93
CA GLY A 62 -21.80 21.29 -3.54
C GLY A 62 -20.42 21.44 -2.92
N VAL A 63 -19.52 22.22 -3.56
CA VAL A 63 -18.15 22.55 -3.08
C VAL A 63 -17.10 21.45 -3.31
N ASN A 64 -15.91 21.88 -3.74
CA ASN A 64 -14.71 21.04 -3.89
C ASN A 64 -13.49 21.77 -3.29
N GLU A 65 -13.66 22.24 -2.05
CA GLU A 65 -12.60 22.95 -1.32
C GLU A 65 -11.62 21.96 -0.72
N ARG A 66 -10.37 22.37 -0.50
CA ARG A 66 -9.36 21.49 0.12
C ARG A 66 -9.66 21.33 1.61
N PHE A 67 -9.42 20.14 2.17
CA PHE A 67 -9.50 19.93 3.62
C PHE A 67 -8.35 20.64 4.34
N SER A 68 -8.58 21.89 4.71
CA SER A 68 -7.67 22.79 5.44
C SER A 68 -8.48 23.77 6.29
N PHE A 69 -7.84 24.56 7.15
CA PHE A 69 -8.54 25.55 7.99
C PHE A 69 -9.28 26.60 7.14
N GLU A 70 -8.61 27.14 6.12
CA GLU A 70 -9.21 28.09 5.19
C GLU A 70 -10.36 27.45 4.40
N GLY A 71 -10.18 26.19 3.95
CA GLY A 71 -11.22 25.45 3.25
C GLY A 71 -12.45 25.17 4.12
N LEU A 72 -12.26 24.87 5.41
CA LEU A 72 -13.35 24.67 6.37
C LEU A 72 -14.16 25.95 6.59
N GLU A 73 -13.51 27.11 6.73
CA GLU A 73 -14.21 28.38 6.90
C GLU A 73 -14.95 28.80 5.61
N LYS A 74 -14.37 28.55 4.43
CA LYS A 74 -15.07 28.76 3.14
C LYS A 74 -16.29 27.83 3.02
N ALA A 75 -16.12 26.54 3.29
CA ALA A 75 -17.21 25.57 3.26
C ALA A 75 -18.31 25.91 4.28
N LYS A 76 -17.95 26.41 5.46
CA LYS A 76 -18.90 26.91 6.47
C LYS A 76 -19.72 28.08 5.94
N ARG A 77 -19.10 29.08 5.33
CA ARG A 77 -19.81 30.23 4.74
C ARG A 77 -20.78 29.78 3.64
N ILE A 78 -20.35 28.88 2.77
CA ILE A 78 -21.21 28.33 1.71
C ILE A 78 -22.37 27.54 2.32
N ALA A 79 -22.13 26.70 3.34
CA ALA A 79 -23.18 25.95 4.01
C ALA A 79 -24.22 26.87 4.67
N LEU A 80 -23.80 27.99 5.27
CA LEU A 80 -24.72 28.98 5.83
C LEU A 80 -25.57 29.65 4.74
N LEU A 81 -24.95 30.06 3.62
CA LEU A 81 -25.67 30.65 2.49
C LEU A 81 -26.68 29.67 1.88
N VAL A 82 -26.28 28.40 1.69
CA VAL A 82 -27.17 27.35 1.19
C VAL A 82 -28.33 27.13 2.16
N SER A 83 -28.06 27.05 3.46
CA SER A 83 -29.12 26.87 4.48
C SER A 83 -30.11 28.04 4.45
N ALA A 84 -29.63 29.29 4.36
CA ALA A 84 -30.50 30.46 4.25
C ALA A 84 -31.37 30.44 2.97
N GLN A 85 -30.81 30.04 1.83
CA GLN A 85 -31.57 29.92 0.57
C GLN A 85 -32.60 28.79 0.62
N LEU A 86 -32.29 27.66 1.27
CA LEU A 86 -33.24 26.57 1.47
C LEU A 86 -34.39 27.00 2.39
N GLU A 87 -34.08 27.72 3.47
CA GLU A 87 -35.06 28.28 4.40
C GLU A 87 -36.00 29.26 3.68
N ALA A 88 -35.45 30.18 2.89
CA ALA A 88 -36.20 31.15 2.09
C ALA A 88 -36.98 30.52 0.92
N GLY A 89 -36.69 29.26 0.55
CA GLY A 89 -37.32 28.59 -0.60
C GLY A 89 -36.86 29.14 -1.97
N THR A 90 -35.78 29.92 -1.99
CA THR A 90 -35.23 30.58 -3.19
C THR A 90 -34.02 29.84 -3.77
N TYR A 91 -33.62 28.72 -3.19
CA TYR A 91 -32.50 27.91 -3.67
C TYR A 91 -32.73 27.43 -5.11
N THR A 92 -31.77 27.71 -5.99
CA THR A 92 -31.66 27.12 -7.32
C THR A 92 -30.25 26.56 -7.56
N HIS A 93 -30.13 25.56 -8.44
CA HIS A 93 -28.82 25.00 -8.80
C HIS A 93 -28.00 26.01 -9.61
N GLU A 94 -28.63 26.90 -10.39
CA GLU A 94 -27.94 27.97 -11.09
C GLU A 94 -27.26 28.92 -10.09
N TRP A 95 -27.97 29.35 -9.04
CA TRP A 95 -27.41 30.23 -8.01
C TRP A 95 -26.21 29.59 -7.30
N LEU A 96 -26.31 28.31 -6.93
CA LEU A 96 -25.19 27.62 -6.28
C LEU A 96 -23.99 27.50 -7.23
N ASN A 97 -24.21 27.27 -8.52
CA ASN A 97 -23.13 27.22 -9.50
C ASN A 97 -22.46 28.59 -9.66
N GLU A 98 -23.23 29.67 -9.74
CA GLU A 98 -22.72 31.05 -9.80
C GLU A 98 -21.89 31.41 -8.56
N LEU A 99 -22.41 31.08 -7.36
CA LEU A 99 -21.69 31.26 -6.09
C LEU A 99 -20.34 30.52 -6.07
N LEU A 100 -20.27 29.36 -6.71
CA LEU A 100 -19.05 28.55 -6.82
C LEU A 100 -18.17 28.94 -8.01
N GLY A 101 -18.53 29.98 -8.78
CA GLY A 101 -17.82 30.39 -9.99
C GLY A 101 -17.86 29.35 -11.12
N LYS A 102 -18.81 28.41 -11.06
CA LYS A 102 -19.04 27.43 -12.13
C LYS A 102 -19.86 28.12 -13.21
N LYS A 103 -19.29 28.30 -14.40
CA LYS A 103 -20.04 28.78 -15.56
C LYS A 103 -21.23 27.85 -15.81
N PRO A 104 -22.41 28.38 -16.18
CA PRO A 104 -23.54 27.54 -16.56
C PRO A 104 -23.09 26.60 -17.68
N LYS A 105 -23.37 25.31 -17.51
CA LYS A 105 -23.12 24.32 -18.55
C LYS A 105 -23.90 24.74 -19.78
N GLN A 106 -23.21 25.09 -20.86
CA GLN A 106 -23.87 25.38 -22.12
C GLN A 106 -24.41 24.06 -22.67
N SER A 107 -25.72 23.85 -22.55
CA SER A 107 -26.40 22.87 -23.39
C SER A 107 -26.21 23.28 -24.85
N ILE A 108 -25.70 22.37 -25.67
CA ILE A 108 -25.26 22.64 -27.06
C ILE A 108 -26.38 23.18 -27.99
N GLU A 109 -27.64 23.15 -27.55
CA GLU A 109 -28.78 23.31 -28.45
C GLU A 109 -29.70 24.51 -28.26
N THR A 110 -29.57 25.37 -27.24
CA THR A 110 -30.54 26.48 -27.17
C THR A 110 -30.05 27.68 -26.39
N SER A 111 -29.58 28.71 -27.09
CA SER A 111 -29.72 30.12 -26.73
C SER A 111 -29.44 30.96 -27.97
N GLN A 112 -30.26 31.99 -28.13
CA GLN A 112 -30.37 32.86 -29.30
C GLN A 112 -29.15 33.79 -29.42
N GLU A 113 -28.84 34.17 -30.67
CA GLU A 113 -27.66 34.86 -31.22
C GLU A 113 -26.37 34.01 -31.38
N PRO A 114 -25.79 33.93 -32.60
CA PRO A 114 -24.69 33.03 -32.90
C PRO A 114 -23.37 33.63 -32.42
N GLU A 115 -23.08 33.53 -31.13
CA GLU A 115 -21.69 33.51 -30.71
C GLU A 115 -20.99 32.42 -31.53
N LYS A 116 -19.98 32.82 -32.30
CA LYS A 116 -19.24 31.96 -33.21
C LYS A 116 -18.76 30.74 -32.42
N LYS A 117 -19.40 29.58 -32.64
CA LYS A 117 -19.07 28.34 -31.92
C LYS A 117 -17.58 28.06 -32.11
N LYS A 118 -16.84 28.05 -31.00
CA LYS A 118 -15.40 27.82 -31.00
C LYS A 118 -15.08 26.51 -31.72
N THR A 119 -14.00 26.50 -32.50
CA THR A 119 -13.56 25.30 -33.20
C THR A 119 -12.86 24.34 -32.25
N CYS A 120 -12.75 23.06 -32.62
CA CYS A 120 -12.04 22.06 -31.81
C CYS A 120 -10.59 22.50 -31.53
N LYS A 121 -9.95 23.14 -32.51
CA LYS A 121 -8.60 23.71 -32.39
C LYS A 121 -8.52 24.80 -31.32
N GLU A 122 -9.48 25.74 -31.31
CA GLU A 122 -9.54 26.82 -30.32
C GLU A 122 -9.79 26.26 -28.91
N LEU A 123 -10.76 25.35 -28.77
CA LEU A 123 -11.07 24.68 -27.50
C LEU A 123 -9.86 23.91 -26.97
N LEU A 124 -9.13 23.22 -27.84
CA LEU A 124 -7.91 22.50 -27.45
C LEU A 124 -6.80 23.45 -27.00
N ALA A 125 -6.59 24.57 -27.70
CA ALA A 125 -5.58 25.58 -27.34
C ALA A 125 -5.86 26.20 -25.97
N GLU A 126 -7.12 26.48 -25.65
CA GLU A 126 -7.56 26.97 -24.33
C GLU A 126 -7.26 25.93 -23.24
N TYR A 127 -7.62 24.66 -23.48
CA TYR A 127 -7.36 23.58 -22.53
C TYR A 127 -5.86 23.35 -22.30
N LYS A 128 -5.03 23.40 -23.36
CA LYS A 128 -3.56 23.31 -23.27
C LYS A 128 -3.03 24.46 -22.40
N THR A 129 -3.44 25.69 -22.68
CA THR A 129 -3.02 26.89 -21.94
C THR A 129 -3.40 26.80 -20.46
N TRP A 130 -4.65 26.47 -20.17
CA TRP A 130 -5.14 26.29 -18.81
C TRP A 130 -4.35 25.22 -18.06
N TRP A 131 -4.19 24.04 -18.66
CA TRP A 131 -3.50 22.93 -18.02
C TRP A 131 -2.06 23.30 -17.65
N PHE A 132 -1.33 23.93 -18.57
CA PHE A 132 0.05 24.35 -18.32
C PHE A 132 0.15 25.49 -17.31
N LYS A 133 -0.80 26.44 -17.33
CA LYS A 133 -0.86 27.54 -16.36
C LYS A 133 -1.21 27.07 -14.95
N GLU A 134 -2.11 26.09 -14.80
CA GLU A 134 -2.55 25.60 -13.50
C GLU A 134 -1.60 24.56 -12.89
N LYS A 135 -0.77 23.91 -13.72
CA LYS A 135 0.15 22.83 -13.28
C LYS A 135 1.63 23.20 -13.30
N THR A 136 2.00 24.45 -13.61
CA THR A 136 3.38 24.97 -13.48
C THR A 136 3.96 24.86 -12.07
N SER A 137 3.11 24.78 -11.04
CA SER A 137 3.52 24.52 -9.64
C SER A 137 3.87 23.05 -9.36
N LEU A 138 3.39 22.09 -10.17
CA LEU A 138 3.57 20.66 -9.98
C LEU A 138 4.69 20.10 -10.88
N LYS A 139 5.89 20.68 -10.74
CA LYS A 139 7.11 20.25 -11.44
C LYS A 139 7.55 18.89 -10.88
N THR A 140 7.36 17.80 -11.64
CA THR A 140 8.29 16.64 -11.83
C THR A 140 7.63 15.31 -12.20
N GLY A 141 6.30 15.16 -12.14
CA GLY A 141 5.62 13.89 -12.50
C GLY A 141 4.29 14.04 -13.27
N THR A 142 3.57 15.13 -13.04
CA THR A 142 2.23 15.40 -13.57
C THR A 142 2.21 15.60 -15.09
N ASN A 143 3.28 16.18 -15.65
CA ASN A 143 3.40 16.44 -17.09
C ASN A 143 3.33 15.14 -17.91
N LYS A 144 3.97 14.04 -17.46
CA LYS A 144 3.87 12.75 -18.17
C LYS A 144 2.42 12.24 -18.24
N SER A 145 1.68 12.35 -17.14
CA SER A 145 0.27 11.93 -17.09
C SER A 145 -0.64 12.76 -18.00
N TRP A 146 -0.28 14.02 -18.24
CA TRP A 146 -0.97 14.87 -19.18
C TRP A 146 -0.64 14.48 -20.62
N PHE A 147 0.64 14.35 -20.97
CA PHE A 147 1.05 13.92 -22.32
C PHE A 147 0.38 12.61 -22.73
N HIS A 148 0.27 11.63 -21.82
CA HIS A 148 -0.43 10.37 -22.11
C HIS A 148 -1.93 10.56 -22.37
N ARG A 149 -2.58 11.50 -21.69
CA ARG A 149 -4.02 11.80 -21.83
C ARG A 149 -4.33 12.71 -23.02
N GLN A 150 -3.42 13.63 -23.33
CA GLN A 150 -3.60 14.68 -24.33
C GLN A 150 -3.20 14.23 -25.73
N ARG A 151 -2.30 13.24 -25.91
CA ARG A 151 -1.96 12.72 -27.25
C ARG A 151 -3.17 12.33 -28.10
N TRP A 152 -4.27 11.92 -27.46
CA TRP A 152 -5.51 11.58 -28.13
C TRP A 152 -6.33 12.81 -28.51
N LEU A 153 -6.23 13.88 -27.73
CA LEU A 153 -6.84 15.17 -28.02
C LEU A 153 -6.09 15.94 -29.11
N ASP A 154 -4.82 15.61 -29.40
CA ASP A 154 -4.08 16.26 -30.50
C ASP A 154 -4.70 15.97 -31.88
N ALA A 155 -5.48 14.90 -32.01
CA ALA A 155 -6.32 14.66 -33.19
C ALA A 155 -7.37 15.76 -33.42
N LEU A 156 -7.72 16.55 -32.39
CA LEU A 156 -8.63 17.69 -32.51
C LEU A 156 -7.95 18.94 -33.07
N GLU A 157 -6.60 19.00 -33.09
CA GLU A 157 -5.85 20.19 -33.51
C GLU A 157 -5.99 20.48 -35.02
N SER A 158 -6.14 19.42 -35.82
CA SER A 158 -6.35 19.49 -37.27
C SER A 158 -7.81 19.71 -37.67
N ILE A 159 -8.74 19.76 -36.71
CA ILE A 159 -10.17 19.88 -36.95
C ILE A 159 -10.62 21.32 -36.72
N ASP A 160 -10.74 22.08 -37.81
CA ASP A 160 -11.24 23.47 -37.79
C ASP A 160 -12.77 23.53 -37.90
N LYS A 161 -13.46 22.69 -37.11
CA LYS A 161 -14.92 22.62 -37.03
C LYS A 161 -15.36 22.64 -35.57
N PRO A 162 -16.60 23.03 -35.26
CA PRO A 162 -17.14 22.92 -33.91
C PRO A 162 -17.08 21.48 -33.39
N LEU A 163 -16.90 21.33 -32.08
CA LEU A 163 -16.89 20.02 -31.43
C LEU A 163 -18.27 19.35 -31.57
N THR A 164 -18.30 18.08 -31.98
CA THR A 164 -19.52 17.28 -32.08
C THR A 164 -19.31 15.91 -31.45
N ASP A 165 -20.40 15.26 -31.05
CA ASP A 165 -20.40 13.89 -30.52
C ASP A 165 -19.68 12.91 -31.44
N LYS A 166 -19.85 13.07 -32.76
CA LYS A 166 -19.18 12.24 -33.77
C LYS A 166 -17.67 12.41 -33.74
N ILE A 167 -17.18 13.65 -33.67
CA ILE A 167 -15.73 13.93 -33.57
C ILE A 167 -15.15 13.29 -32.31
N ILE A 168 -15.85 13.42 -31.18
CA ILE A 168 -15.44 12.82 -29.90
C ILE A 168 -15.39 11.29 -30.01
N GLN A 169 -16.40 10.71 -30.64
CA GLN A 169 -16.49 9.26 -30.85
C GLN A 169 -15.34 8.78 -31.76
N ASP A 170 -15.07 9.47 -32.87
CA ASP A 170 -14.02 9.12 -33.83
C ASP A 170 -12.63 9.16 -33.16
N VAL A 171 -12.35 10.18 -32.35
CA VAL A 171 -11.11 10.27 -31.56
C VAL A 171 -10.93 9.05 -30.66
N ILE A 172 -11.97 8.62 -29.96
CA ILE A 172 -11.88 7.45 -29.06
C ILE A 172 -11.79 6.15 -29.86
N LEU A 173 -12.57 6.01 -30.93
CA LEU A 173 -12.59 4.80 -31.76
C LEU A 173 -11.31 4.60 -32.58
N SER A 174 -10.52 5.66 -32.80
CA SER A 174 -9.17 5.56 -33.38
C SER A 174 -8.19 4.74 -32.52
N THR A 175 -8.48 4.56 -31.23
CA THR A 175 -7.68 3.73 -30.33
C THR A 175 -8.02 2.26 -30.48
N THR A 176 -7.09 1.35 -30.17
CA THR A 176 -7.36 -0.09 -30.17
C THR A 176 -8.44 -0.45 -29.13
N PRO A 177 -9.47 -1.25 -29.47
CA PRO A 177 -10.45 -1.73 -28.50
C PRO A 177 -9.80 -2.57 -27.39
N ASN A 178 -10.38 -2.52 -26.19
CA ASN A 178 -9.90 -3.25 -25.00
C ASN A 178 -8.41 -2.97 -24.71
N SER A 179 -8.04 -1.68 -24.72
CA SER A 179 -6.66 -1.25 -24.46
C SER A 179 -6.60 -0.24 -23.32
N ALA A 180 -5.44 -0.17 -22.66
CA ALA A 180 -5.16 0.89 -21.70
C ALA A 180 -5.26 2.27 -22.37
N ASP A 181 -4.84 2.33 -23.63
CA ASP A 181 -4.84 3.51 -24.49
C ASP A 181 -6.23 4.08 -24.70
N ARG A 182 -7.21 3.23 -25.04
CA ARG A 182 -8.63 3.62 -25.11
C ARG A 182 -9.16 4.17 -23.77
N GLY A 183 -8.83 3.50 -22.67
CA GLY A 183 -9.23 3.95 -21.33
C GLY A 183 -8.56 5.26 -20.90
N ILE A 184 -7.37 5.56 -21.42
CA ILE A 184 -6.69 6.85 -21.24
C ILE A 184 -7.35 7.92 -22.11
N ALA A 185 -7.68 7.61 -23.37
CA ALA A 185 -8.38 8.50 -24.29
C ALA A 185 -9.74 8.95 -23.73
N ILE A 186 -10.58 8.01 -23.28
CA ILE A 186 -11.90 8.31 -22.71
C ILE A 186 -11.77 9.26 -21.50
N ARG A 187 -10.82 9.01 -20.60
CA ARG A 187 -10.56 9.90 -19.44
C ARG A 187 -10.02 11.26 -19.86
N GLY A 188 -9.16 11.31 -20.88
CA GLY A 188 -8.65 12.56 -21.45
C GLY A 188 -9.77 13.42 -22.02
N VAL A 189 -10.68 12.81 -22.78
CA VAL A 189 -11.88 13.45 -23.33
C VAL A 189 -12.81 13.93 -22.22
N LYS A 190 -13.13 13.11 -21.21
CA LYS A 190 -13.99 13.54 -20.10
C LYS A 190 -13.43 14.78 -19.40
N ASN A 191 -12.14 14.78 -19.07
CA ASN A 191 -11.48 15.93 -18.46
C ASN A 191 -11.51 17.18 -19.36
N PHE A 192 -11.39 17.01 -20.67
CA PHE A 192 -11.47 18.10 -21.64
C PHE A 192 -12.88 18.69 -21.72
N LEU A 193 -13.91 17.84 -21.74
CA LEU A 193 -15.32 18.28 -21.72
C LEU A 193 -15.68 18.97 -20.40
N ASP A 194 -15.18 18.45 -19.27
CA ASP A 194 -15.38 19.07 -17.95
C ASP A 194 -14.83 20.49 -17.88
N PHE A 195 -13.61 20.68 -18.40
CA PHE A 195 -12.97 21.99 -18.43
C PHE A 195 -13.81 23.01 -19.21
N HIS A 196 -14.39 22.59 -20.33
CA HIS A 196 -15.27 23.42 -21.16
C HIS A 196 -16.72 23.45 -20.69
N CYS A 197 -17.04 22.79 -19.57
CA CYS A 197 -18.41 22.67 -19.04
C CYS A 197 -19.39 22.09 -20.07
N ILE A 198 -18.92 21.18 -20.94
CA ILE A 198 -19.72 20.48 -21.96
C ILE A 198 -20.24 19.17 -21.37
N ASP A 199 -21.52 18.88 -21.58
CA ASP A 199 -22.11 17.62 -21.12
C ASP A 199 -21.52 16.41 -21.83
N TYR A 200 -21.41 15.30 -21.09
CA TYR A 200 -20.86 14.08 -21.63
C TYR A 200 -21.83 13.40 -22.59
N PRO A 201 -21.37 13.01 -23.79
CA PRO A 201 -22.14 12.13 -24.64
C PRO A 201 -22.41 10.79 -23.94
N LYS A 202 -23.66 10.30 -24.00
CA LYS A 202 -24.09 9.05 -23.35
C LYS A 202 -23.23 7.83 -23.76
N PHE A 203 -22.66 7.84 -24.97
CA PHE A 203 -21.84 6.74 -25.47
C PHE A 203 -20.49 6.61 -24.71
N LEU A 204 -20.00 7.66 -24.05
CA LEU A 204 -18.72 7.60 -23.32
C LEU A 204 -18.75 6.58 -22.19
N ASP A 205 -19.84 6.53 -21.43
CA ASP A 205 -19.99 5.57 -20.34
C ASP A 205 -20.14 4.14 -20.85
N LYS A 206 -20.80 3.96 -22.00
CA LYS A 206 -20.86 2.68 -22.69
C LYS A 206 -19.47 2.20 -23.11
N LEU A 207 -18.71 3.03 -23.83
CA LEU A 207 -17.34 2.71 -24.25
C LEU A 207 -16.40 2.44 -23.08
N GLN A 208 -16.56 3.17 -21.97
CA GLN A 208 -15.78 2.95 -20.75
C GLN A 208 -16.05 1.58 -20.13
N LYS A 209 -17.32 1.15 -20.08
CA LYS A 209 -17.73 -0.17 -19.55
C LYS A 209 -17.32 -1.33 -20.46
N GLU A 210 -17.36 -1.11 -21.77
CA GLU A 210 -16.96 -2.10 -22.78
C GLU A 210 -15.45 -2.27 -22.87
N ASN A 211 -14.66 -1.22 -22.59
CA ASN A 211 -13.21 -1.26 -22.66
C ASN A 211 -12.61 -2.02 -21.46
N LYS A 212 -12.37 -3.33 -21.66
CA LYS A 212 -11.81 -4.25 -20.66
C LYS A 212 -10.40 -4.68 -21.07
N PRO A 213 -9.37 -3.83 -20.89
CA PRO A 213 -8.01 -4.20 -21.26
C PRO A 213 -7.53 -5.41 -20.47
N LYS A 214 -6.91 -6.37 -21.17
CA LYS A 214 -6.27 -7.50 -20.52
C LYS A 214 -5.14 -6.96 -19.63
N PRO A 215 -5.13 -7.28 -18.32
CA PRO A 215 -4.04 -6.86 -17.45
C PRO A 215 -2.73 -7.46 -17.98
N SER A 216 -1.68 -6.65 -18.08
CA SER A 216 -0.36 -7.18 -18.38
C SER A 216 0.08 -8.11 -17.27
N LYS A 217 0.68 -9.25 -17.63
CA LYS A 217 1.33 -10.14 -16.65
C LYS A 217 2.45 -9.33 -15.99
N LYS A 218 2.27 -9.00 -14.72
CA LYS A 218 3.33 -8.36 -13.93
C LYS A 218 4.32 -9.44 -13.53
N TYR A 219 5.61 -9.18 -13.74
CA TYR A 219 6.66 -10.03 -13.22
C TYR A 219 6.69 -9.94 -11.68
N ILE A 220 6.77 -11.09 -11.02
CA ILE A 220 6.82 -11.25 -9.57
C ILE A 220 8.06 -12.10 -9.30
N PRO A 221 9.06 -11.60 -8.54
CA PRO A 221 10.27 -12.36 -8.27
C PRO A 221 9.98 -13.52 -7.33
N THR A 222 10.70 -14.62 -7.53
CA THR A 222 10.77 -15.76 -6.62
C THR A 222 11.60 -15.44 -5.38
N ASP A 223 11.45 -16.21 -4.31
CA ASP A 223 12.23 -16.02 -3.08
C ASP A 223 13.74 -16.19 -3.33
N SER A 224 14.13 -17.13 -4.21
CA SER A 224 15.53 -17.30 -4.64
C SER A 224 16.07 -16.07 -5.37
N GLU A 225 15.29 -15.48 -6.29
CA GLU A 225 15.70 -14.23 -6.94
C GLU A 225 15.82 -13.09 -5.94
N ILE A 226 14.89 -12.97 -4.98
CA ILE A 226 14.95 -11.95 -3.93
C ILE A 226 16.25 -12.05 -3.13
N GLU A 227 16.67 -13.26 -2.78
CA GLU A 227 17.91 -13.50 -2.05
C GLU A 227 19.15 -13.23 -2.89
N GLN A 228 19.19 -13.73 -4.13
CA GLN A 228 20.32 -13.51 -5.03
C GLN A 228 20.57 -12.01 -5.21
N TYR A 229 19.52 -11.21 -5.34
CA TYR A 229 19.63 -9.76 -5.42
C TYR A 229 20.12 -9.12 -4.12
N LEU A 230 19.64 -9.58 -2.96
CA LEU A 230 20.13 -9.11 -1.67
C LEU A 230 21.64 -9.40 -1.51
N GLN A 231 22.07 -10.62 -1.83
CA GLN A 231 23.49 -11.01 -1.78
C GLN A 231 24.34 -10.17 -2.72
N ALA A 232 23.84 -9.87 -3.94
CA ALA A 232 24.51 -8.98 -4.86
C ALA A 232 24.59 -7.52 -4.34
N MET A 233 23.59 -7.05 -3.58
CA MET A 233 23.62 -5.74 -2.93
C MET A 233 24.67 -5.70 -1.82
N ILE A 234 24.67 -6.69 -0.93
CA ILE A 234 25.63 -6.80 0.19
C ILE A 234 27.07 -6.92 -0.34
N LYS A 235 27.31 -7.78 -1.33
CA LYS A 235 28.63 -7.92 -1.96
C LYS A 235 29.20 -6.59 -2.45
N ARG A 236 28.36 -5.73 -3.04
CA ARG A 236 28.77 -4.40 -3.53
C ARG A 236 28.94 -3.35 -2.43
N GLU A 237 28.28 -3.53 -1.29
CA GLU A 237 28.56 -2.72 -0.11
C GLU A 237 29.97 -3.01 0.37
N ILE A 238 30.34 -4.29 0.49
CA ILE A 238 31.68 -4.75 0.88
C ILE A 238 32.73 -4.31 -0.16
N GLU A 239 32.54 -4.62 -1.44
CA GLU A 239 33.49 -4.23 -2.50
C GLU A 239 33.63 -2.70 -2.65
N GLY A 240 32.55 -1.96 -2.35
CA GLY A 240 32.52 -0.51 -2.36
C GLY A 240 33.34 0.13 -1.24
N GLN A 241 33.58 -0.58 -0.13
CA GLN A 241 34.45 -0.13 0.96
C GLN A 241 35.93 -0.09 0.56
N HIS A 242 36.34 -0.91 -0.42
CA HIS A 242 37.74 -1.05 -0.83
C HIS A 242 38.17 -0.14 -2.00
N LYS A 243 37.26 0.62 -2.62
CA LYS A 243 37.59 1.54 -3.72
C LYS A 243 37.89 2.94 -3.19
N SER A 244 39.17 3.24 -3.07
CA SER A 244 39.81 4.46 -2.53
C SER A 244 39.50 5.80 -3.25
N GLY A 245 38.49 5.87 -4.13
CA GLY A 245 38.16 7.10 -4.89
C GLY A 245 36.68 7.53 -4.88
N GLY A 246 35.78 6.77 -4.26
CA GLY A 246 34.34 7.08 -4.23
C GLY A 246 33.93 7.76 -2.93
N ARG A 247 33.33 8.96 -2.99
CA ARG A 247 32.82 9.71 -1.82
C ARG A 247 32.04 8.80 -0.87
N LYS A 248 32.41 8.77 0.43
CA LYS A 248 31.75 8.06 1.56
C LYS A 248 30.21 8.17 1.57
N THR A 249 29.66 9.22 0.96
CA THR A 249 28.22 9.48 0.79
C THR A 249 27.47 8.40 -0.01
N ASN A 250 28.13 7.62 -0.88
CA ASN A 250 27.48 6.56 -1.65
C ASN A 250 27.24 5.28 -0.82
N MET A 251 28.08 5.01 0.19
CA MET A 251 27.99 3.80 1.02
C MET A 251 26.77 3.84 1.96
N LYS A 252 26.57 4.93 2.70
CA LYS A 252 25.38 5.11 3.55
C LYS A 252 24.07 5.01 2.75
N ALA A 253 24.06 5.49 1.50
CA ALA A 253 22.89 5.38 0.64
C ALA A 253 22.59 3.92 0.25
N ARG A 254 23.62 3.10 -0.03
CA ARG A 254 23.46 1.67 -0.34
C ARG A 254 22.89 0.90 0.85
N GLN A 255 23.48 1.09 2.04
CA GLN A 255 23.00 0.46 3.28
C GLN A 255 21.52 0.77 3.55
N LYS A 256 21.11 2.03 3.32
CA LYS A 256 19.69 2.44 3.42
C LYS A 256 18.80 1.67 2.44
N ILE A 257 19.23 1.51 1.19
CA ILE A 257 18.42 0.81 0.17
C ILE A 257 18.35 -0.68 0.48
N THR A 258 19.45 -1.30 0.90
CA THR A 258 19.49 -2.70 1.34
C THR A 258 18.56 -2.92 2.53
N PHE A 259 18.57 -2.01 3.50
CA PHE A 259 17.65 -2.06 4.62
C PHE A 259 16.17 -1.93 4.20
N ILE A 260 15.84 -0.94 3.36
CA ILE A 260 14.48 -0.76 2.81
C ILE A 260 14.06 -2.00 2.02
N TYR A 261 14.96 -2.58 1.23
CA TYR A 261 14.70 -3.79 0.46
C TYR A 261 14.30 -4.96 1.36
N LYS A 262 15.06 -5.21 2.43
CA LYS A 262 14.75 -6.24 3.43
C LYS A 262 13.36 -6.02 4.05
N LEU A 263 13.03 -4.78 4.44
CA LEU A 263 11.71 -4.45 4.98
C LEU A 263 10.58 -4.74 3.99
N LEU A 264 10.73 -4.34 2.72
CA LEU A 264 9.73 -4.59 1.69
C LEU A 264 9.52 -6.09 1.43
N ALA A 265 10.61 -6.86 1.38
CA ALA A 265 10.57 -8.29 1.11
C ALA A 265 9.98 -9.11 2.28
N ILE A 266 10.29 -8.73 3.52
CA ILE A 266 9.84 -9.42 4.73
C ILE A 266 8.43 -9.01 5.14
N TYR A 267 8.03 -7.74 5.03
CA TYR A 267 6.75 -7.24 5.56
C TYR A 267 5.71 -6.89 4.51
N GLY A 268 6.05 -6.99 3.21
CA GLY A 268 5.13 -6.65 2.13
C GLY A 268 4.70 -5.17 2.13
N LEU A 269 5.52 -4.28 2.68
CA LEU A 269 5.19 -2.86 2.78
C LEU A 269 5.09 -2.19 1.41
N ARG A 270 4.29 -1.13 1.30
CA ARG A 270 4.45 -0.13 0.25
C ARG A 270 5.65 0.72 0.57
N ILE A 271 6.31 1.21 -0.46
CA ILE A 271 7.54 2.02 -0.30
C ILE A 271 7.36 3.23 0.62
N HIS A 272 6.18 3.85 0.66
CA HIS A 272 5.92 4.99 1.54
C HIS A 272 5.57 4.58 2.98
N GLU A 273 5.09 3.35 3.21
CA GLU A 273 4.77 2.84 4.55
C GLU A 273 6.05 2.59 5.37
N VAL A 274 7.19 2.31 4.70
CA VAL A 274 8.49 2.14 5.36
C VAL A 274 8.88 3.34 6.23
N PHE A 275 8.45 4.54 5.85
CA PHE A 275 8.74 5.78 6.56
C PHE A 275 7.71 6.13 7.63
N GLN A 276 6.68 5.30 7.79
CA GLN A 276 5.54 5.53 8.67
C GLN A 276 5.39 4.39 9.69
N ILE A 277 6.46 3.64 9.95
CA ILE A 277 6.51 2.64 11.01
C ILE A 277 6.49 3.37 12.36
N ALA A 278 5.52 3.04 13.20
CA ALA A 278 5.26 3.72 14.47
C ALA A 278 5.99 3.09 15.65
N ASN A 279 6.17 1.76 15.65
CA ASN A 279 6.69 1.00 16.79
C ASN A 279 8.13 0.51 16.59
N TRP A 280 8.97 1.31 15.92
CA TRP A 280 10.33 0.86 15.66
C TRP A 280 11.15 0.82 16.96
N ASP A 281 11.31 1.97 17.58
CA ASP A 281 12.09 2.22 18.79
C ASP A 281 11.23 2.16 20.06
N LYS A 282 9.99 2.62 19.98
CA LYS A 282 9.09 2.73 21.13
C LYS A 282 7.84 1.86 20.99
N PRO A 283 7.27 1.37 22.10
CA PRO A 283 5.95 0.77 22.09
C PRO A 283 4.90 1.80 21.67
N VAL A 284 3.85 1.34 20.99
CA VAL A 284 2.72 2.18 20.57
C VAL A 284 1.40 1.54 20.97
N THR A 285 0.40 2.38 21.18
CA THR A 285 -0.99 1.96 21.40
C THR A 285 -1.91 2.66 20.42
N LEU A 286 -3.05 2.05 20.12
CA LEU A 286 -4.02 2.61 19.18
C LEU A 286 -4.97 3.53 19.94
N LYS A 287 -4.90 4.84 19.66
CA LYS A 287 -5.81 5.83 20.25
C LYS A 287 -6.47 6.63 19.15
N ASN A 288 -7.81 6.68 19.16
CA ASN A 288 -8.61 7.45 18.19
C ASN A 288 -8.27 7.16 16.71
N GLY A 289 -7.88 5.92 16.38
CA GLY A 289 -7.54 5.50 15.02
C GLY A 289 -6.15 5.95 14.54
N ASP A 290 -5.22 6.26 15.45
CA ASP A 290 -3.80 6.43 15.14
C ASP A 290 -2.88 5.78 16.20
N TRP A 291 -1.65 5.44 15.78
CA TRP A 291 -0.64 4.85 16.65
C TRP A 291 0.09 5.94 17.43
N VAL A 292 -0.13 5.97 18.74
CA VAL A 292 0.49 6.92 19.66
C VAL A 292 1.57 6.20 20.47
N THR A 293 2.74 6.81 20.59
CA THR A 293 3.84 6.30 21.42
C THR A 293 3.41 6.25 22.88
N VAL A 294 3.74 5.17 23.56
CA VAL A 294 3.56 5.07 25.01
C VAL A 294 4.81 5.69 25.65
N ASP A 295 4.65 6.82 26.32
CA ASP A 295 5.72 7.43 27.11
C ASP A 295 5.94 6.57 28.35
N VAL A 296 7.09 5.89 28.40
CA VAL A 296 7.58 5.22 29.60
C VAL A 296 8.30 6.31 30.39
N SER A 297 7.77 6.71 31.54
CA SER A 297 8.39 7.73 32.39
C SER A 297 9.76 7.23 32.89
N ASP A 298 10.78 8.06 32.72
CA ASP A 298 12.20 7.78 33.04
C ASP A 298 12.51 7.74 34.56
N ASP A 299 11.52 7.80 35.45
CA ASP A 299 11.74 7.95 36.90
C ASP A 299 11.94 6.63 37.68
N ASP A 300 11.87 5.47 37.01
CA ASP A 300 12.22 4.18 37.62
C ASP A 300 13.61 3.73 37.15
N GLU A 301 14.65 4.32 37.74
CA GLU A 301 16.03 3.79 37.72
C GLU A 301 16.15 2.49 38.53
N SER A 302 15.40 1.46 38.14
CA SER A 302 15.77 0.08 38.47
C SER A 302 16.16 -0.62 37.18
N SER A 303 17.48 -0.82 37.02
CA SER A 303 18.06 -1.75 36.08
C SER A 303 17.48 -3.14 36.33
N ASP A 304 16.46 -3.54 35.57
CA ASP A 304 16.30 -4.89 35.02
C ASP A 304 15.06 -4.96 34.14
N SER A 305 15.17 -5.80 33.12
CA SER A 305 14.16 -6.09 32.11
C SER A 305 12.90 -6.70 32.71
N ASP A 306 11.88 -5.91 33.01
CA ASP A 306 10.46 -6.33 33.07
C ASP A 306 9.59 -5.19 33.64
N THR A 307 9.16 -4.25 32.80
CA THR A 307 8.09 -3.29 33.19
C THR A 307 6.95 -3.37 32.18
N MET A 308 6.37 -4.57 32.09
CA MET A 308 5.02 -4.82 31.56
C MET A 308 4.04 -5.15 32.69
N GLU A 309 4.47 -5.09 33.96
CA GLU A 309 3.54 -5.15 35.08
C GLU A 309 2.99 -3.76 35.36
N GLN A 310 1.69 -3.61 35.09
CA GLN A 310 0.81 -2.49 35.46
C GLN A 310 0.65 -1.33 34.46
N TYR A 311 0.28 -1.64 33.21
CA TYR A 311 -0.72 -0.80 32.52
C TYR A 311 -2.12 -1.38 32.78
N GLN A 312 -2.79 -0.86 33.82
CA GLN A 312 -4.18 -1.18 34.15
C GLN A 312 -5.18 -0.40 33.27
N GLY A 313 -4.99 -0.41 31.94
CA GLY A 313 -5.92 0.19 30.97
C GLY A 313 -6.27 -0.81 29.88
N GLU A 314 -7.49 -0.76 29.37
CA GLU A 314 -8.01 -1.62 28.27
C GLU A 314 -7.29 -1.43 26.92
N ASP A 315 -6.30 -0.53 26.84
CA ASP A 315 -5.65 -0.13 25.59
C ASP A 315 -4.58 -1.13 25.13
N PHE A 316 -4.73 -1.65 23.90
CA PHE A 316 -3.82 -2.61 23.29
C PHE A 316 -2.47 -2.00 22.86
N VAL A 317 -1.36 -2.52 23.43
CA VAL A 317 0.01 -2.05 23.14
C VAL A 317 0.75 -3.00 22.18
N ILE A 318 1.35 -2.44 21.12
CA ILE A 318 2.34 -3.11 20.27
C ILE A 318 3.74 -2.70 20.75
N PRO A 319 4.58 -3.63 21.23
CA PRO A 319 5.91 -3.29 21.70
C PRO A 319 6.84 -2.87 20.55
N ALA A 320 7.94 -2.20 20.90
CA ALA A 320 9.00 -1.84 19.96
C ALA A 320 9.53 -3.08 19.19
N ILE A 321 10.05 -2.91 17.97
CA ILE A 321 10.46 -4.06 17.14
C ILE A 321 11.61 -4.84 17.78
N ASN A 322 12.52 -4.15 18.46
CA ASN A 322 13.66 -4.73 19.17
C ASN A 322 13.28 -5.32 20.54
N SER A 323 12.11 -4.99 21.09
CA SER A 323 11.67 -5.49 22.39
C SER A 323 11.55 -7.01 22.42
N ILE A 324 11.97 -7.62 23.53
CA ILE A 324 11.78 -9.05 23.79
C ILE A 324 10.28 -9.43 23.83
N ASN A 325 9.44 -8.47 24.22
CA ASN A 325 7.99 -8.62 24.30
C ASN A 325 7.31 -8.56 22.92
N ASN A 326 8.02 -8.14 21.86
CA ASN A 326 7.56 -8.28 20.48
C ASN A 326 8.09 -9.59 19.88
N SER A 327 7.61 -10.73 20.38
CA SER A 327 8.05 -12.06 19.89
C SER A 327 7.73 -12.30 18.42
N LEU A 328 6.61 -11.74 17.94
CA LEU A 328 6.15 -11.85 16.55
C LEU A 328 6.74 -10.79 15.62
N LYS A 329 7.51 -9.85 16.16
CA LYS A 329 8.19 -8.76 15.42
C LYS A 329 7.23 -8.02 14.47
N ILE A 330 6.07 -7.64 14.99
CA ILE A 330 5.01 -6.95 14.25
C ILE A 330 5.39 -5.48 14.05
N LEU A 331 5.12 -4.92 12.87
CA LEU A 331 5.20 -3.48 12.62
C LEU A 331 3.81 -2.83 12.65
N ALA A 332 3.70 -1.69 13.32
CA ALA A 332 2.57 -0.78 13.31
C ALA A 332 2.81 0.34 12.28
N ILE A 333 1.88 0.56 11.36
CA ILE A 333 2.00 1.56 10.29
C ILE A 333 0.97 2.67 10.55
N LYS A 334 1.42 3.93 10.57
CA LYS A 334 0.58 5.13 10.80
C LYS A 334 -0.43 5.40 9.67
N ASN A 335 -1.46 6.17 10.00
CA ASN A 335 -2.61 6.45 9.15
C ASN A 335 -2.33 7.39 7.96
N ASP A 336 -1.19 8.10 7.94
CA ASP A 336 -0.80 9.01 6.85
C ASP A 336 -0.30 8.27 5.59
N THR A 337 -1.02 7.22 5.20
CA THR A 337 -0.74 6.41 4.02
C THR A 337 -2.04 6.08 3.28
N LYS A 338 -1.94 5.67 2.01
CA LYS A 338 -3.13 5.32 1.19
C LYS A 338 -3.92 4.12 1.73
N THR A 339 -3.41 3.47 2.77
CA THR A 339 -3.87 2.18 3.30
C THR A 339 -4.35 2.26 4.73
N GLY A 340 -4.35 3.47 5.29
CA GLY A 340 -4.76 3.71 6.66
C GLY A 340 -3.80 3.10 7.67
N TYR A 341 -4.20 3.12 8.93
CA TYR A 341 -3.48 2.41 9.98
C TYR A 341 -3.59 0.90 9.74
N ARG A 342 -2.48 0.20 9.92
CA ARG A 342 -2.46 -1.26 9.83
C ARG A 342 -1.27 -1.83 10.56
N MET A 343 -1.30 -3.14 10.75
CA MET A 343 -0.10 -3.89 11.11
C MET A 343 0.49 -4.57 9.89
N ALA A 344 1.78 -4.82 9.93
CA ALA A 344 2.48 -5.67 8.97
C ALA A 344 3.19 -6.79 9.74
N MET A 345 2.91 -8.02 9.35
CA MET A 345 3.56 -9.22 9.91
C MET A 345 4.79 -9.57 9.06
N PRO A 346 5.90 -9.98 9.69
CA PRO A 346 7.04 -10.51 8.95
C PRO A 346 6.69 -11.85 8.33
N LEU A 347 7.24 -12.13 7.14
CA LEU A 347 7.08 -13.39 6.45
C LEU A 347 8.36 -13.77 5.68
N SER A 348 8.87 -14.95 5.96
CA SER A 348 10.04 -15.56 5.31
C SER A 348 9.65 -16.87 4.63
N PRO A 349 10.43 -17.38 3.67
CA PRO A 349 10.22 -18.73 3.11
C PRO A 349 10.18 -19.78 4.21
N THR A 350 9.50 -20.91 3.96
CA THR A 350 9.24 -21.95 4.98
C THR A 350 10.53 -22.52 5.59
N ASP A 351 11.58 -22.61 4.78
CA ASP A 351 12.89 -23.16 5.14
C ASP A 351 13.87 -22.11 5.70
N LYS A 352 13.41 -20.86 5.92
CA LYS A 352 14.29 -19.72 6.22
C LYS A 352 13.70 -18.78 7.25
N ASP A 353 14.60 -18.15 8.01
CA ASP A 353 14.27 -17.06 8.90
C ASP A 353 14.98 -15.80 8.41
N TRP A 354 14.45 -15.16 7.36
CA TRP A 354 15.07 -13.94 6.80
C TRP A 354 15.18 -12.82 7.84
N LEU A 355 14.33 -12.81 8.86
CA LEU A 355 14.42 -11.80 9.92
C LEU A 355 15.72 -11.94 10.72
N LYS A 356 16.10 -13.18 11.07
CA LYS A 356 17.37 -13.51 11.72
C LYS A 356 18.54 -13.55 10.73
N GLU A 357 18.43 -14.27 9.63
CA GLU A 357 19.48 -14.47 8.63
C GLU A 357 19.99 -13.16 8.03
N TRP A 358 19.09 -12.20 7.78
CA TRP A 358 19.47 -10.91 7.22
C TRP A 358 19.77 -9.86 8.28
N ASP A 359 19.71 -10.25 9.55
CA ASP A 359 19.96 -9.42 10.72
C ASP A 359 19.25 -8.06 10.65
N LEU A 360 17.95 -8.08 10.30
CA LEU A 360 17.21 -6.86 10.01
C LEU A 360 17.07 -5.95 11.25
N ILE A 361 17.02 -6.56 12.44
CA ILE A 361 16.68 -5.87 13.70
C ILE A 361 17.93 -5.37 14.42
N ARG A 362 19.04 -6.14 14.47
CA ARG A 362 20.22 -5.76 15.28
C ARG A 362 21.14 -4.75 14.59
N ASN A 363 21.14 -4.71 13.25
CA ASN A 363 22.12 -3.94 12.47
C ASN A 363 21.61 -2.59 11.94
N CYS A 364 20.59 -1.98 12.58
CA CYS A 364 19.99 -0.75 12.07
C CYS A 364 19.89 0.35 13.14
N PRO A 365 20.82 1.32 13.15
CA PRO A 365 20.56 2.60 13.81
C PRO A 365 19.61 3.39 12.91
N ILE A 366 18.30 3.16 13.05
CA ILE A 366 17.28 3.99 12.40
C ILE A 366 17.51 5.47 12.75
N GLU A 367 17.97 5.75 13.97
CA GLU A 367 18.36 7.07 14.46
C GLU A 367 19.57 7.67 13.72
N GLU A 368 20.43 6.89 13.06
CA GLU A 368 21.47 7.41 12.15
C GLU A 368 21.01 7.42 10.67
N LEU A 369 20.09 6.54 10.31
CA LEU A 369 19.64 6.33 8.93
C LEU A 369 18.45 7.23 8.54
N LEU A 370 17.64 7.68 9.49
CA LEU A 370 16.37 8.38 9.27
C LEU A 370 16.11 9.71 10.01
N PRO A 371 16.93 10.23 10.95
CA PRO A 371 16.48 11.30 11.87
C PRO A 371 16.17 12.63 11.15
N ASN A 372 16.64 12.79 9.90
CA ASN A 372 16.36 13.96 9.06
C ASN A 372 15.75 13.60 7.70
N TRP A 373 15.28 12.37 7.50
CA TRP A 373 14.53 12.02 6.30
C TRP A 373 13.09 12.54 6.42
N LYS A 374 12.93 13.87 6.38
CA LYS A 374 11.64 14.46 6.04
C LYS A 374 11.26 13.90 4.68
N PHE A 375 10.08 13.30 4.57
CA PHE A 375 9.50 12.93 3.28
C PHE A 375 9.79 14.10 2.33
N PRO A 376 10.49 13.89 1.21
CA PRO A 376 10.71 15.00 0.31
C PRO A 376 9.33 15.54 -0.05
N LYS A 377 9.05 16.80 0.34
CA LYS A 377 7.81 17.50 0.05
C LYS A 377 7.37 17.14 -1.37
N GLU A 378 6.09 16.80 -1.51
CA GLU A 378 5.42 16.32 -2.73
C GLU A 378 6.27 16.52 -4.02
N GLY A 379 6.86 15.44 -4.53
CA GLY A 379 7.60 15.47 -5.80
C GLY A 379 8.99 14.82 -5.83
N LYS A 380 9.65 14.54 -4.71
CA LYS A 380 11.00 13.88 -4.70
C LYS A 380 11.04 12.43 -4.21
N THR A 381 9.92 11.72 -4.23
CA THR A 381 9.89 10.23 -4.14
C THR A 381 10.68 9.57 -5.27
N SER A 382 11.04 10.33 -6.31
CA SER A 382 11.82 9.93 -7.48
C SER A 382 13.24 9.45 -7.19
N ALA A 383 13.84 9.79 -6.04
CA ALA A 383 15.20 9.36 -5.70
C ALA A 383 15.27 7.91 -5.20
N ILE A 384 14.42 7.52 -4.23
CA ILE A 384 14.30 6.14 -3.76
C ILE A 384 13.68 5.26 -4.85
N CYS A 385 12.58 5.72 -5.45
CA CYS A 385 12.05 5.09 -6.66
C CYS A 385 13.06 5.11 -7.81
N GLY A 386 14.08 5.96 -7.76
CA GLY A 386 15.20 6.04 -8.70
C GLY A 386 16.19 4.89 -8.57
N TYR A 387 16.42 4.42 -7.34
CA TYR A 387 17.18 3.20 -7.06
C TYR A 387 16.37 1.93 -7.33
N PHE A 388 15.05 1.97 -7.14
CA PHE A 388 14.11 0.95 -7.58
C PHE A 388 13.65 1.13 -9.05
N ARG A 389 14.17 2.12 -9.79
CA ARG A 389 13.81 2.37 -11.20
C ARG A 389 14.70 1.50 -12.06
N LEU A 390 14.15 0.37 -12.50
CA LEU A 390 14.00 0.00 -13.92
C LEU A 390 13.38 -1.40 -14.00
N GLY A 391 12.05 -1.44 -13.99
CA GLY A 391 11.28 -2.65 -14.32
C GLY A 391 9.92 -2.35 -14.96
N THR A 392 9.67 -1.09 -15.35
CA THR A 392 8.41 -0.70 -16.00
C THR A 392 8.66 0.29 -17.12
N MET A 393 9.30 -0.17 -18.20
CA MET A 393 8.89 0.21 -19.56
C MET A 393 8.97 -1.07 -20.38
N GLY A 394 7.84 -1.45 -20.99
CA GLY A 394 7.80 -2.60 -21.90
C GLY A 394 8.77 -2.39 -23.06
N GLY A 395 9.42 -3.48 -23.46
CA GLY A 395 10.30 -3.52 -24.62
C GLY A 395 11.76 -3.76 -24.25
N GLY A 396 12.21 -5.01 -24.41
CA GLY A 396 13.62 -5.36 -24.54
C GLY A 396 14.31 -5.79 -23.25
N GLU A 397 14.67 -7.07 -23.19
CA GLU A 397 15.72 -7.62 -22.31
C GLU A 397 17.13 -7.04 -22.59
N THR A 398 17.25 -6.09 -23.51
CA THR A 398 18.51 -5.64 -24.07
C THR A 398 18.86 -4.25 -23.52
N GLN A 399 19.90 -4.20 -22.68
CA GLN A 399 20.76 -3.06 -22.32
C GLN A 399 20.83 -2.71 -20.82
N TYR A 400 19.80 -2.98 -20.00
CA TYR A 400 19.84 -2.67 -18.56
C TYR A 400 20.44 -3.78 -17.67
N SER A 401 20.42 -5.05 -18.12
CA SER A 401 21.13 -6.15 -17.45
C SER A 401 22.65 -5.95 -17.43
N ARG A 402 23.20 -5.17 -18.37
CA ARG A 402 24.64 -4.94 -18.49
C ARG A 402 25.24 -4.04 -17.41
N ASN A 403 24.43 -3.23 -16.72
CA ASN A 403 24.95 -2.28 -15.73
C ASN A 403 24.77 -2.70 -14.26
N ASN A 404 24.07 -3.81 -13.98
CA ASN A 404 23.90 -4.48 -12.69
C ASN A 404 23.46 -3.60 -11.47
N ARG A 405 23.45 -2.26 -11.56
CA ARG A 405 23.25 -1.27 -10.48
C ARG A 405 21.82 -1.14 -9.97
N PHE A 406 20.85 -1.86 -10.54
CA PHE A 406 19.43 -1.67 -10.29
C PHE A 406 18.73 -2.99 -9.97
N ILE A 407 17.75 -2.93 -9.07
CA ILE A 407 16.84 -4.05 -8.78
C ILE A 407 15.88 -4.19 -9.97
N PRO A 408 15.76 -5.36 -10.62
CA PRO A 408 15.01 -5.50 -11.88
C PRO A 408 13.49 -5.49 -11.67
N PHE A 409 13.04 -5.48 -10.41
CA PHE A 409 11.64 -5.51 -10.03
C PHE A 409 11.27 -4.35 -9.10
N THR A 410 10.00 -3.98 -9.14
CA THR A 410 9.48 -2.84 -8.39
C THR A 410 9.19 -3.20 -6.92
N PRO A 411 9.08 -2.21 -6.00
CA PRO A 411 8.60 -2.44 -4.65
C PRO A 411 7.22 -3.14 -4.61
N HIS A 412 6.38 -2.87 -5.61
CA HIS A 412 5.09 -3.52 -5.75
C HIS A 412 5.21 -5.00 -6.12
N ALA A 413 6.26 -5.39 -6.85
CA ALA A 413 6.53 -6.79 -7.16
C ALA A 413 7.02 -7.56 -5.92
N LEU A 414 7.87 -6.95 -5.08
CA LEU A 414 8.24 -7.52 -3.77
C LEU A 414 7.01 -7.73 -2.87
N ARG A 415 6.12 -6.74 -2.83
CA ARG A 415 4.84 -6.86 -2.11
C ARG A 415 3.94 -7.97 -2.67
N HIS A 416 3.93 -8.19 -3.98
CA HIS A 416 3.25 -9.33 -4.57
C HIS A 416 3.92 -10.66 -4.22
N ALA A 417 5.26 -10.72 -4.22
CA ALA A 417 6.00 -11.90 -3.82
C ALA A 417 5.69 -12.28 -2.35
N TYR A 418 5.65 -11.30 -1.44
CA TYR A 418 5.17 -11.50 -0.07
C TYR A 418 3.76 -12.11 -0.03
N ASN A 419 2.82 -11.59 -0.83
CA ASN A 419 1.46 -12.14 -0.89
C ASN A 419 1.42 -13.58 -1.43
N HIS A 420 2.20 -13.88 -2.47
CA HIS A 420 2.33 -15.24 -3.00
C HIS A 420 2.93 -16.20 -1.98
N ARG A 421 3.98 -15.76 -1.27
CA ARG A 421 4.60 -16.53 -0.18
C ARG A 421 3.57 -16.87 0.89
N GLY A 422 2.77 -15.90 1.32
CA GLY A 422 1.74 -16.14 2.33
C GLY A 422 0.68 -17.13 1.89
N HIS A 423 0.24 -17.05 0.62
CA HIS A 423 -0.67 -18.03 0.05
C HIS A 423 -0.05 -19.43 -0.04
N ASN A 424 1.21 -19.54 -0.47
CA ASN A 424 1.91 -20.83 -0.57
C ASN A 424 2.12 -21.49 0.79
N GLN A 425 2.21 -20.68 1.86
CA GLN A 425 2.28 -21.15 3.25
C GLN A 425 0.91 -21.41 3.88
N GLY A 426 -0.18 -21.27 3.12
CA GLY A 426 -1.53 -21.55 3.61
C GLY A 426 -2.09 -20.48 4.55
N ILE A 427 -1.47 -19.29 4.65
CA ILE A 427 -1.96 -18.21 5.51
C ILE A 427 -3.34 -17.76 5.01
N ASN A 428 -4.26 -17.55 5.96
CA ASN A 428 -5.61 -17.11 5.67
C ASN A 428 -5.60 -15.80 4.86
N GLN A 429 -6.32 -15.78 3.74
CA GLN A 429 -6.33 -14.65 2.80
C GLN A 429 -6.82 -13.35 3.45
N ALA A 430 -7.76 -13.40 4.39
CA ALA A 430 -8.26 -12.21 5.08
C ALA A 430 -7.17 -11.59 5.98
N GLN A 431 -6.37 -12.43 6.64
CA GLN A 431 -5.29 -12.00 7.51
C GLN A 431 -4.11 -11.44 6.71
N LEU A 432 -3.78 -12.09 5.59
CA LEU A 432 -2.79 -11.59 4.66
C LEU A 432 -3.23 -10.24 4.05
N ALA A 433 -4.52 -10.10 3.71
CA ALA A 433 -5.10 -8.85 3.23
C ALA A 433 -5.04 -7.73 4.29
N GLN A 434 -5.30 -8.05 5.57
CA GLN A 434 -5.14 -7.12 6.68
C GLN A 434 -3.67 -6.70 6.87
N SER A 435 -2.74 -7.66 6.85
CA SER A 435 -1.28 -7.41 6.87
C SER A 435 -0.79 -6.61 5.67
N LEU A 436 -1.57 -6.53 4.60
CA LEU A 436 -1.28 -5.73 3.42
C LEU A 436 -2.03 -4.38 3.44
N GLY A 437 -3.06 -4.19 4.26
CA GLY A 437 -3.91 -3.00 4.25
C GLY A 437 -4.79 -2.93 3.00
N HIS A 438 -5.41 -4.06 2.63
CA HIS A 438 -6.52 -4.06 1.68
C HIS A 438 -7.84 -4.02 2.47
N SER A 439 -8.78 -3.14 2.10
CA SER A 439 -10.13 -3.20 2.68
C SER A 439 -10.82 -4.49 2.24
N ILE A 440 -11.49 -5.14 3.18
CA ILE A 440 -12.21 -6.40 3.00
C ILE A 440 -13.36 -6.28 1.99
N GLU A 441 -13.78 -5.05 1.64
CA GLU A 441 -14.82 -4.79 0.64
C GLU A 441 -14.52 -5.37 -0.75
N MET A 442 -13.25 -5.67 -1.09
CA MET A 442 -12.93 -6.36 -2.35
C MET A 442 -13.02 -7.90 -2.28
N ASN A 443 -13.22 -8.51 -1.11
CA ASN A 443 -13.46 -9.94 -0.93
C ASN A 443 -14.39 -10.20 0.28
N GLY A 444 -15.70 -10.24 0.03
CA GLY A 444 -16.64 -11.04 0.82
C GLY A 444 -17.03 -10.54 2.22
N THR A 445 -18.23 -9.95 2.28
CA THR A 445 -19.16 -9.86 3.42
C THR A 445 -18.87 -8.93 4.61
N THR A 446 -19.93 -8.22 4.98
CA THR A 446 -20.23 -7.25 6.03
C THR A 446 -19.87 -7.64 7.48
N TYR A 447 -19.14 -8.75 7.70
CA TYR A 447 -18.91 -9.33 9.03
C TYR A 447 -17.71 -8.72 9.79
N PHE A 448 -16.77 -8.08 9.09
CA PHE A 448 -15.54 -7.56 9.71
C PHE A 448 -15.60 -6.08 10.09
N ASP A 449 -16.61 -5.32 9.63
CA ASP A 449 -16.75 -3.90 9.97
C ASP A 449 -17.21 -3.67 11.41
N THR A 450 -17.83 -4.68 12.04
CA THR A 450 -18.33 -4.63 13.42
C THR A 450 -17.39 -5.24 14.46
N MET A 451 -16.29 -5.89 14.05
CA MET A 451 -15.31 -6.45 14.99
C MET A 451 -14.42 -5.36 15.57
N ARG A 452 -14.31 -5.32 16.91
CA ARG A 452 -13.35 -4.49 17.64
C ARG A 452 -11.92 -4.80 17.16
N GLU A 453 -11.09 -3.76 17.11
CA GLU A 453 -9.75 -3.82 16.52
C GLU A 453 -8.86 -4.82 17.27
N GLU A 454 -8.97 -4.89 18.60
CA GLU A 454 -8.36 -5.89 19.47
C GLU A 454 -8.70 -7.33 19.08
N THR A 455 -9.92 -7.60 18.63
CA THR A 455 -10.35 -8.94 18.20
C THR A 455 -9.72 -9.33 16.86
N LYS A 456 -9.63 -8.37 15.92
CA LYS A 456 -8.91 -8.56 14.65
C LYS A 456 -7.43 -8.85 14.91
N LEU A 457 -6.86 -8.11 15.86
CA LEU A 457 -5.49 -8.20 16.36
C LEU A 457 -5.16 -9.56 16.97
N GLN A 458 -5.96 -10.01 17.93
CA GLN A 458 -5.78 -11.30 18.58
C GLN A 458 -6.00 -12.44 17.59
N GLY A 459 -6.97 -12.31 16.68
CA GLY A 459 -7.19 -13.25 15.59
C GLY A 459 -5.99 -13.35 14.64
N LEU A 460 -5.37 -12.22 14.28
CA LEU A 460 -4.16 -12.18 13.46
C LEU A 460 -2.98 -12.84 14.19
N LYS A 461 -2.71 -12.44 15.44
CA LYS A 461 -1.62 -13.03 16.26
C LYS A 461 -1.79 -14.54 16.43
N ASN A 462 -3.00 -14.99 16.78
CA ASN A 462 -3.27 -16.39 17.03
C ASN A 462 -3.16 -17.23 15.78
N ALA A 463 -3.67 -16.76 14.64
CA ALA A 463 -3.59 -17.53 13.41
C ALA A 463 -2.18 -17.59 12.86
N PHE A 464 -1.42 -16.49 12.87
CA PHE A 464 -0.01 -16.55 12.48
C PHE A 464 0.79 -17.44 13.43
N LYS A 465 0.54 -17.41 14.75
CA LYS A 465 1.18 -18.33 15.70
C LYS A 465 0.80 -19.80 15.45
N GLN A 466 -0.46 -20.07 15.13
CA GLN A 466 -0.93 -21.42 14.78
C GLN A 466 -0.32 -21.91 13.47
N GLU A 467 -0.22 -21.06 12.44
CA GLU A 467 0.39 -21.43 11.17
C GLU A 467 1.91 -21.59 11.28
N LEU A 468 2.61 -20.72 12.02
CA LEU A 468 4.04 -20.90 12.32
C LEU A 468 4.30 -22.21 13.07
N ASN A 469 3.52 -22.51 14.11
CA ASN A 469 3.66 -23.77 14.86
C ASN A 469 3.37 -25.02 13.99
N LYS A 470 2.46 -24.93 13.00
CA LYS A 470 2.21 -26.04 12.07
C LYS A 470 3.41 -26.27 11.15
N VAL A 471 4.03 -25.20 10.65
CA VAL A 471 5.24 -25.26 9.83
C VAL A 471 6.41 -25.85 10.62
N ASP A 472 6.63 -25.39 11.86
CA ASP A 472 7.68 -25.91 12.73
C ASP A 472 7.51 -27.42 12.97
N ARG A 473 6.28 -27.85 13.28
CA ARG A 473 5.99 -29.27 13.50
C ARG A 473 6.14 -30.14 12.25
N VAL A 474 5.82 -29.63 11.07
CA VAL A 474 6.08 -30.35 9.81
C VAL A 474 7.59 -30.52 9.59
N THR A 475 8.35 -29.47 9.88
CA THR A 475 9.81 -29.47 9.71
C THR A 475 10.49 -30.45 10.68
N GLU A 476 10.04 -30.48 11.93
CA GLU A 476 10.47 -31.47 12.94
C GLU A 476 10.17 -32.91 12.49
N LEU A 477 8.95 -33.16 12.00
CA LEU A 477 8.56 -34.48 11.52
C LEU A 477 9.37 -34.90 10.28
N GLU A 478 9.70 -33.99 9.38
CA GLU A 478 10.54 -34.28 8.22
C GLU A 478 11.98 -34.64 8.62
N ALA A 479 12.53 -33.95 9.62
CA ALA A 479 13.84 -34.28 10.18
C ALA A 479 13.83 -35.66 10.86
N GLU A 480 12.79 -35.97 11.63
CA GLU A 480 12.60 -37.28 12.26
C GLU A 480 12.46 -38.40 11.22
N VAL A 481 11.65 -38.20 10.18
CA VAL A 481 11.50 -39.16 9.07
C VAL A 481 12.83 -39.40 8.36
N LYS A 482 13.65 -38.36 8.18
CA LYS A 482 14.98 -38.50 7.57
C LYS A 482 15.93 -39.32 8.46
N ALA A 483 15.93 -39.07 9.77
CA ALA A 483 16.74 -39.82 10.73
C ALA A 483 16.31 -41.30 10.78
N LEU A 484 15.00 -41.56 10.85
CA LEU A 484 14.45 -42.93 10.86
C LEU A 484 14.74 -43.69 9.56
N LYS A 485 14.79 -43.01 8.41
CA LYS A 485 15.20 -43.63 7.14
C LYS A 485 16.66 -44.06 7.16
N LEU A 486 17.54 -43.20 7.66
CA LEU A 486 18.97 -43.50 7.75
C LEU A 486 19.25 -44.65 8.72
N GLU A 487 18.56 -44.70 9.86
CA GLU A 487 18.66 -45.81 10.80
C GLU A 487 18.11 -47.12 10.21
N ASN A 488 17.01 -47.07 9.46
CA ASN A 488 16.51 -48.26 8.74
C ASN A 488 17.51 -48.78 7.70
N GLU A 489 18.22 -47.89 7.01
CA GLU A 489 19.27 -48.29 6.07
C GLU A 489 20.45 -48.95 6.80
N ARG A 490 20.89 -48.38 7.92
CA ARG A 490 21.94 -48.96 8.78
C ARG A 490 21.57 -50.36 9.26
N LEU A 491 20.37 -50.53 9.81
CA LEU A 491 19.89 -51.82 10.31
C LEU A 491 19.73 -52.86 9.19
N LYS A 492 19.34 -52.44 7.98
CA LYS A 492 19.30 -53.35 6.82
C LYS A 492 20.69 -53.85 6.42
N GLN A 493 21.72 -53.00 6.50
CA GLN A 493 23.11 -53.42 6.24
C GLN A 493 23.60 -54.40 7.31
N GLU A 494 23.38 -54.10 8.58
CA GLU A 494 23.76 -54.97 9.70
C GLU A 494 23.08 -56.35 9.60
N LEU A 495 21.79 -56.37 9.24
CA LEU A 495 21.04 -57.61 9.02
C LEU A 495 21.56 -58.41 7.82
N LEU A 496 22.06 -57.74 6.78
CA LEU A 496 22.71 -58.39 5.64
C LEU A 496 24.02 -59.05 6.07
N GLU A 497 24.86 -58.35 6.83
CA GLU A 497 26.13 -58.87 7.33
C GLU A 497 25.94 -60.10 8.22
N LEU A 498 24.94 -60.06 9.11
CA LEU A 498 24.61 -61.20 9.97
C LEU A 498 24.13 -62.41 9.15
N LYS A 499 23.33 -62.19 8.10
CA LYS A 499 22.92 -63.26 7.19
C LYS A 499 24.10 -63.89 6.46
N VAL A 500 25.07 -63.08 6.01
CA VAL A 500 26.29 -63.58 5.37
C VAL A 500 27.12 -64.40 6.35
N LYS A 501 27.29 -63.93 7.59
CA LYS A 501 27.99 -64.67 8.64
C LYS A 501 27.33 -66.02 8.92
N GLN A 502 26.01 -66.05 9.08
CA GLN A 502 25.26 -67.30 9.27
C GLN A 502 25.43 -68.27 8.09
N GLN A 503 25.39 -67.77 6.85
CA GLN A 503 25.62 -68.59 5.66
C GLN A 503 27.04 -69.16 5.63
N LEU A 504 28.05 -68.36 5.99
CA LEU A 504 29.43 -68.81 6.09
C LEU A 504 29.61 -69.86 7.18
N GLU A 505 29.07 -69.64 8.38
CA GLU A 505 29.10 -70.63 9.48
C GLU A 505 28.44 -71.95 9.05
N HIS A 506 27.30 -71.88 8.37
CA HIS A 506 26.63 -73.09 7.87
C HIS A 506 27.51 -73.82 6.85
N HIS A 507 28.11 -73.09 5.90
CA HIS A 507 29.00 -73.66 4.90
C HIS A 507 30.29 -74.26 5.52
N TRP A 508 30.84 -73.63 6.57
CA TRP A 508 31.97 -74.15 7.33
C TRP A 508 31.63 -75.48 8.03
N THR A 509 30.49 -75.53 8.72
CA THR A 509 30.02 -76.77 9.38
C THR A 509 29.75 -77.90 8.40
N GLU A 510 29.26 -77.60 7.19
CA GLU A 510 29.12 -78.59 6.13
C GLU A 510 30.49 -79.12 5.66
N THR A 511 31.47 -78.24 5.43
CA THR A 511 32.82 -78.63 4.97
C THR A 511 33.62 -79.43 5.99
N GLU A 512 33.53 -79.13 7.30
CA GLU A 512 34.15 -79.96 8.35
C GLU A 512 33.52 -81.36 8.43
N GLY A 513 32.21 -81.46 8.16
CA GLY A 513 31.52 -82.74 8.01
C GLY A 513 32.04 -83.60 6.85
N TYR A 514 32.53 -82.99 5.77
CA TYR A 514 33.17 -83.70 4.65
C TYR A 514 34.63 -84.10 4.96
N GLY A 515 35.37 -83.29 5.73
CA GLY A 515 36.75 -83.59 6.16
C GLY A 515 36.83 -84.84 7.04
N CYS A 516 35.94 -84.98 8.02
CA CYS A 516 35.87 -86.18 8.87
C CYS A 516 35.45 -87.46 8.13
N ARG A 517 34.90 -87.35 6.90
CA ARG A 517 34.47 -88.50 6.10
C ARG A 517 35.61 -89.04 5.22
N LEU A 518 36.58 -88.21 4.86
CA LEU A 518 37.76 -88.61 4.08
C LEU A 518 38.80 -89.36 4.92
N GLU A 519 38.94 -89.03 6.22
CA GLU A 519 39.82 -89.77 7.15
C GLU A 519 39.34 -91.18 7.50
N LYS A 520 38.11 -91.58 7.12
CA LYS A 520 37.60 -92.96 7.26
C LYS A 520 37.70 -93.79 5.98
N ILE A 521 38.18 -93.22 4.88
CA ILE A 521 38.28 -93.88 3.56
C ILE A 521 39.74 -94.12 3.14
N LEU A 522 40.72 -93.53 3.84
CA LEU A 522 42.14 -93.91 3.81
C LEU A 522 42.43 -94.91 4.94
#